data_AF-A0A1V4YEY1-F1
#
_entry.id   AF-A0A1V4YEY1-F1
#
_cell.length_a   1.000
_cell.length_b   1.000
_cell.length_c   1.000
_cell.angle_alpha   90.00
_cell.angle_beta   90.00
_cell.angle_gamma   90.00
#
_symmetry.space_group_name_H-M   'P 1'
#
loop_
_entity.id
_entity.type
_entity.pdbx_description
1 polymer ?
#
loop_
_entity_poly.entity_id
_entity_poly.type
_entity_poly.pdbx_seq_one_letter_code
_entity_poly.pdbx_strand_id
1 'polypeptide(L)'
;MAVFATGIVVRDIAPLIQNKWKDPAVVVVDSNLNFAISLLGGHHGANDLVRKIAEIGAIPVITTATEVHNRNSVEGIAKALGCDIVNKDSTRQVNCSLLEQDVEVLEIKGPKIVVVGDDVSVLKKEKAENR
;
A
#
# COMPACT_ATOMS: atom_id res chain seq x y z
N MET A 1 -13.04 7.81 6.08
CA MET A 1 -12.91 9.19 5.55
C MET A 1 -13.30 10.16 6.66
N ALA A 2 -12.55 11.24 6.83
CA ALA A 2 -12.78 12.27 7.85
C ALA A 2 -12.92 13.64 7.19
N VAL A 3 -13.95 14.41 7.57
CA VAL A 3 -14.18 15.78 7.09
C VAL A 3 -13.81 16.77 8.19
N PHE A 4 -12.51 17.02 8.33
CA PHE A 4 -11.94 17.84 9.39
C PHE A 4 -10.60 18.43 8.93
N ALA A 5 -10.08 19.41 9.67
CA ALA A 5 -8.70 19.86 9.47
C ALA A 5 -7.73 18.69 9.68
N THR A 6 -6.80 18.48 8.74
CA THR A 6 -5.82 17.37 8.76
C THR A 6 -5.08 17.28 10.08
N GLY A 7 -4.72 18.41 10.69
CA GLY A 7 -4.01 18.43 11.98
C GLY A 7 -4.81 17.89 13.17
N ILE A 8 -6.16 17.92 13.13
CA ILE A 8 -7.00 17.27 14.14
C ILE A 8 -6.99 15.76 13.89
N VAL A 9 -7.26 15.34 12.64
CA VAL A 9 -7.28 13.93 12.27
C VAL A 9 -5.96 13.25 12.64
N VAL A 10 -4.82 13.86 12.34
CA VAL A 10 -3.49 13.31 12.70
C VAL A 10 -3.35 13.12 14.21
N ARG A 11 -3.73 14.11 15.03
CA ARG A 11 -3.64 14.01 16.49
C ARG A 11 -4.57 12.93 17.06
N ASP A 12 -5.77 12.81 16.51
CA ASP A 12 -6.76 11.83 16.95
C ASP A 12 -6.36 10.40 16.61
N ILE A 13 -5.78 10.18 15.42
CA ILE A 13 -5.36 8.83 15.00
C ILE A 13 -3.98 8.45 15.55
N ALA A 14 -3.11 9.41 15.88
CA ALA A 14 -1.74 9.14 16.35
C ALA A 14 -1.63 8.04 17.42
N PRO A 15 -2.44 8.02 18.50
CA PRO A 15 -2.35 6.96 19.51
C PRO A 15 -2.88 5.60 19.05
N LEU A 16 -3.55 5.52 17.89
CA LEU A 16 -4.15 4.31 17.33
C LEU A 16 -3.31 3.67 16.23
N ILE A 17 -2.33 4.40 15.68
CA ILE A 17 -1.44 3.92 14.62
C ILE A 17 -0.58 2.78 15.17
N GLN A 18 -0.62 1.63 14.51
CA GLN A 18 0.18 0.46 14.86
C GLN A 18 1.29 0.23 13.84
N ASN A 19 0.91 -0.08 12.60
CA ASN A 19 1.84 -0.30 11.50
C ASN A 19 1.12 -0.37 10.16
N LYS A 20 1.88 -0.16 9.09
CA LYS A 20 1.40 -0.13 7.71
C LYS A 20 0.53 -1.34 7.32
N TRP A 21 0.74 -2.52 7.91
CA TRP A 21 0.01 -3.74 7.55
C TRP A 21 -1.36 -3.89 8.20
N LYS A 22 -1.59 -3.21 9.32
CA LYS A 22 -2.82 -3.32 10.11
C LYS A 22 -3.65 -2.06 10.08
N ASP A 23 -3.01 -0.91 9.90
CA ASP A 23 -3.68 0.37 9.99
C ASP A 23 -4.68 0.54 8.82
N PRO A 24 -5.91 0.97 9.10
CA PRO A 24 -6.92 1.14 8.07
C PRO A 24 -6.58 2.32 7.14
N ALA A 25 -7.23 2.34 5.97
CA ALA A 25 -7.21 3.50 5.09
C ALA A 25 -7.83 4.73 5.78
N VAL A 26 -7.06 5.82 5.86
CA VAL A 26 -7.53 7.12 6.35
C VAL A 26 -7.36 8.15 5.24
N VAL A 27 -8.49 8.77 4.87
CA VAL A 27 -8.56 9.86 3.89
C VAL A 27 -9.17 11.07 4.58
N VAL A 28 -8.53 12.23 4.41
CA VAL A 28 -9.01 13.52 4.92
C VAL A 28 -9.53 14.35 3.76
N VAL A 29 -10.72 14.93 3.93
CA VAL A 29 -11.33 15.84 2.95
C VAL A 29 -11.70 17.12 3.69
N ASP A 30 -11.47 18.30 3.09
CA ASP A 30 -11.95 19.54 3.69
C ASP A 30 -13.45 19.74 3.46
N SER A 31 -14.10 20.57 4.28
CA SER A 31 -15.56 20.78 4.25
C SER A 31 -16.09 21.34 2.93
N ASN A 32 -15.23 21.97 2.13
CA ASN A 32 -15.59 22.56 0.85
C ASN A 32 -15.20 21.67 -0.34
N LEU A 33 -14.77 20.42 -0.08
CA LEU A 33 -14.37 19.45 -1.11
C LEU A 33 -13.24 19.98 -2.03
N ASN A 34 -12.35 20.84 -1.53
CA ASN A 34 -11.22 21.34 -2.32
C ASN A 34 -10.14 20.27 -2.50
N PHE A 35 -9.83 19.51 -1.45
CA PHE A 35 -8.74 18.54 -1.40
C PHE A 35 -9.20 17.22 -0.78
N ALA A 36 -8.71 16.12 -1.35
CA ALA A 36 -8.80 14.78 -0.78
C ALA A 36 -7.39 14.23 -0.55
N ILE A 37 -7.00 14.07 0.72
CA ILE A 37 -5.65 13.72 1.14
C ILE A 37 -5.61 12.26 1.58
N SER A 38 -4.75 11.47 0.93
CA SER A 38 -4.46 10.09 1.37
C SER A 38 -3.51 10.14 2.56
N LEU A 39 -4.06 10.03 3.78
CA LEU A 39 -3.32 10.27 5.01
C LEU A 39 -2.62 9.01 5.55
N LEU A 40 -3.30 7.85 5.51
CA LEU A 40 -2.77 6.58 6.01
C LEU A 40 -3.34 5.41 5.21
N GLY A 41 -2.60 4.30 5.11
CA GLY A 41 -3.11 3.08 4.50
C GLY A 41 -3.28 3.17 2.97
N GLY A 42 -2.31 3.77 2.27
CA GLY A 42 -2.33 3.90 0.80
C GLY A 42 -2.58 2.57 0.07
N HIS A 43 -1.90 1.50 0.51
CA HIS A 43 -2.07 0.14 -0.03
C HIS A 43 -3.32 -0.59 0.49
N HIS A 44 -3.99 -0.05 1.50
CA HIS A 44 -5.31 -0.49 1.98
C HIS A 44 -6.46 0.27 1.32
N GLY A 45 -6.20 0.99 0.23
CA GLY A 45 -7.22 1.65 -0.59
C GLY A 45 -7.44 3.13 -0.30
N ALA A 46 -6.62 3.78 0.54
CA ALA A 46 -6.71 5.23 0.74
C ALA A 46 -6.45 6.01 -0.55
N ASN A 47 -5.44 5.60 -1.35
CA ASN A 47 -5.15 6.22 -2.64
C ASN A 47 -6.30 6.04 -3.63
N ASP A 48 -6.88 4.85 -3.69
CA ASP A 48 -8.02 4.56 -4.56
C ASP A 48 -9.25 5.36 -4.18
N LEU A 49 -9.51 5.51 -2.88
CA LEU A 49 -10.61 6.33 -2.38
C LEU A 49 -10.41 7.81 -2.71
N VAL A 50 -9.19 8.33 -2.56
CA VAL A 50 -8.87 9.71 -2.96
C VAL A 50 -9.14 9.94 -4.44
N ARG A 51 -8.77 9.01 -5.33
CA ARG A 51 -9.08 9.12 -6.76
C ARG A 51 -10.59 9.15 -7.03
N LYS A 52 -11.36 8.30 -6.35
CA LYS A 52 -12.83 8.32 -6.45
C LYS A 52 -13.44 9.63 -5.96
N ILE A 53 -12.89 10.23 -4.91
CA ILE A 53 -13.34 11.54 -4.43
C ILE A 53 -12.92 12.66 -5.40
N ALA A 54 -11.81 12.49 -6.11
CA ALA A 54 -11.42 13.45 -7.15
C ALA A 54 -12.41 13.50 -8.33
N GLU A 55 -13.09 12.39 -8.64
CA GLU A 55 -14.14 12.34 -9.67
C GLU A 55 -15.33 13.26 -9.35
N ILE A 56 -15.54 13.61 -8.08
CA ILE A 56 -16.61 14.54 -7.65
C ILE A 56 -16.13 15.97 -7.41
N GLY A 57 -14.88 16.30 -7.79
CA GLY A 57 -14.39 17.68 -7.87
C GLY A 57 -13.26 18.06 -6.91
N ALA A 58 -12.83 17.16 -6.02
CA ALA A 58 -11.69 17.43 -5.14
C ALA A 58 -10.35 17.28 -5.86
N ILE A 59 -9.34 18.06 -5.47
CA ILE A 59 -7.97 17.86 -5.89
C ILE A 59 -7.37 16.69 -5.09
N PRO A 60 -6.93 15.60 -5.74
CA PRO A 60 -6.32 14.48 -5.05
C PRO A 60 -4.90 14.82 -4.58
N VAL A 61 -4.60 14.54 -3.31
CA VAL A 61 -3.27 14.68 -2.72
C VAL A 61 -2.77 13.28 -2.34
N ILE A 62 -1.98 12.67 -3.23
CA ILE A 62 -1.35 11.36 -3.07
C ILE A 62 0.16 11.52 -3.15
N THR A 63 0.87 11.10 -2.11
CA THR A 63 2.33 11.31 -1.96
C THR A 63 3.13 10.02 -1.85
N THR A 64 2.48 8.86 -1.95
CA THR A 64 3.16 7.56 -1.87
C THR A 64 4.16 7.43 -3.02
N ALA A 65 5.44 7.17 -2.73
CA ALA A 65 6.52 7.18 -3.73
C ALA A 65 6.26 6.28 -4.94
N THR A 66 5.74 5.07 -4.71
CA THR A 66 5.40 4.12 -5.80
C THR A 66 4.36 4.70 -6.75
N GLU A 67 3.42 5.48 -6.22
CA GLU A 67 2.40 6.15 -7.03
C GLU A 67 2.96 7.33 -7.82
N VAL A 68 3.80 8.15 -7.18
CA VAL A 68 4.46 9.29 -7.84
C VAL A 68 5.32 8.81 -9.02
N HIS A 69 5.94 7.64 -8.89
CA HIS A 69 6.80 7.07 -9.92
C HIS A 69 6.07 6.12 -10.88
N ASN A 70 4.75 5.91 -10.76
CA ASN A 70 3.98 4.92 -11.53
C ASN A 70 4.64 3.52 -11.53
N ARG A 71 5.24 3.14 -10.40
CA ARG A 71 5.93 1.85 -10.26
C ARG A 71 5.18 0.92 -9.32
N ASN A 72 5.30 -0.36 -9.62
CA ASN A 72 4.74 -1.41 -8.77
C ASN A 72 5.40 -1.39 -7.38
N SER A 73 4.65 -1.84 -6.38
CA SER A 73 5.18 -2.18 -5.06
C SER A 73 5.07 -3.68 -4.84
N VAL A 74 5.82 -4.22 -3.88
CA VAL A 74 5.67 -5.63 -3.46
C VAL A 74 4.22 -5.90 -3.05
N GLU A 75 3.57 -4.97 -2.35
CA GLU A 75 2.15 -5.08 -1.98
C GLU A 75 1.22 -5.10 -3.20
N GLY A 76 1.49 -4.28 -4.22
CA GLY A 76 0.74 -4.27 -5.47
C GLY A 76 0.91 -5.57 -6.25
N ILE A 77 2.14 -6.08 -6.35
CA ILE A 77 2.45 -7.37 -7.00
C ILE A 77 1.76 -8.52 -6.27
N ALA A 78 1.83 -8.54 -4.93
CA ALA A 78 1.17 -9.54 -4.10
C ALA A 78 -0.34 -9.58 -4.36
N LYS A 79 -0.98 -8.41 -4.35
CA LYS A 79 -2.42 -8.27 -4.61
C LYS A 79 -2.80 -8.71 -6.02
N ALA A 80 -2.03 -8.31 -7.03
CA ALA A 80 -2.28 -8.68 -8.43
C ALA A 80 -2.16 -10.19 -8.67
N LEU A 81 -1.26 -10.87 -7.93
CA LEU A 81 -1.02 -12.31 -8.06
C LEU A 81 -1.85 -13.18 -7.09
N GLY A 82 -2.65 -12.58 -6.20
CA GLY A 82 -3.39 -13.32 -5.17
C GLY A 82 -2.46 -14.01 -4.17
N CYS A 83 -1.41 -13.32 -3.75
CA CYS A 83 -0.39 -13.83 -2.85
C CYS A 83 -0.35 -13.07 -1.53
N ASP A 84 0.04 -13.78 -0.47
CA ASP A 84 0.46 -13.22 0.81
C ASP A 84 1.96 -12.97 0.84
N ILE A 85 2.36 -11.86 1.45
CA ILE A 85 3.78 -11.55 1.71
C ILE A 85 4.20 -12.21 3.04
N VAL A 86 5.15 -13.13 2.95
CA VAL A 86 5.60 -13.95 4.11
C VAL A 86 6.56 -13.16 4.99
N ASN A 87 7.61 -12.57 4.41
CA ASN A 87 8.65 -11.83 5.12
C ASN A 87 8.45 -10.31 4.94
N LYS A 88 7.42 -9.76 5.60
CA LYS A 88 6.96 -8.37 5.45
C LYS A 88 8.05 -7.30 5.60
N ASP A 89 9.08 -7.53 6.41
CA ASP A 89 10.16 -6.55 6.62
C ASP A 89 11.00 -6.32 5.36
N SER A 90 11.16 -7.33 4.49
CA SER A 90 11.88 -7.22 3.20
C SER A 90 11.28 -6.18 2.27
N THR A 91 9.97 -5.92 2.39
CA THR A 91 9.22 -5.05 1.47
C THR A 91 9.76 -3.63 1.45
N ARG A 92 10.37 -3.17 2.54
CA ARG A 92 10.98 -1.85 2.60
C ARG A 92 12.13 -1.75 1.61
N GLN A 93 13.05 -2.71 1.64
CA GLN A 93 14.24 -2.70 0.78
C GLN A 93 13.86 -2.95 -0.68
N VAL A 94 12.99 -3.92 -0.94
CA VAL A 94 12.53 -4.22 -2.30
C VAL A 94 11.74 -3.07 -2.91
N ASN A 95 10.87 -2.40 -2.14
CA ASN A 95 10.15 -1.22 -2.63
C ASN A 95 11.11 -0.07 -2.95
N CYS A 96 12.17 0.14 -2.17
CA CYS A 96 13.21 1.12 -2.53
C CYS A 96 13.87 0.74 -3.86
N SER A 97 14.25 -0.53 -4.05
CA SER A 97 14.82 -0.99 -5.32
C SER A 97 13.84 -0.81 -6.49
N LEU A 98 12.55 -1.11 -6.30
CA LEU A 98 11.52 -0.93 -7.32
C LEU A 98 11.38 0.51 -7.79
N LEU A 99 11.71 1.52 -6.97
CA LEU A 99 11.69 2.92 -7.38
C LEU A 99 12.82 3.25 -8.38
N GLU A 100 13.97 2.59 -8.26
CA GLU A 100 15.17 2.88 -9.04
C GLU A 100 15.27 1.98 -10.27
N GLN A 101 14.95 0.69 -10.12
CA GLN A 101 15.10 -0.34 -11.15
C GLN A 101 13.90 -1.29 -11.18
N ASP A 102 13.77 -2.05 -12.27
CA ASP A 102 12.83 -3.16 -12.32
C ASP A 102 13.37 -4.32 -11.49
N VAL A 103 12.50 -4.93 -10.68
CA VAL A 103 12.82 -6.11 -9.88
C VAL A 103 12.09 -7.30 -10.46
N GLU A 104 12.83 -8.37 -10.76
CA GLU A 104 12.28 -9.59 -11.33
C GLU A 104 11.40 -10.35 -10.33
N VAL A 105 10.28 -10.88 -10.80
CA VAL A 105 9.37 -11.72 -9.99
C VAL A 105 9.51 -13.18 -10.44
N LEU A 106 10.08 -14.02 -9.58
CA LEU A 106 10.35 -15.43 -9.86
C LEU A 106 9.31 -16.35 -9.18
N GLU A 107 8.60 -17.18 -9.95
CA GLU A 107 7.69 -18.21 -9.42
C GLU A 107 8.39 -19.58 -9.31
N ILE A 108 8.49 -20.11 -8.09
CA ILE A 108 9.12 -21.41 -7.82
C ILE A 108 8.06 -22.47 -7.50
N LYS A 109 8.00 -23.54 -8.32
CA LYS A 109 7.15 -24.72 -8.07
C LYS A 109 7.93 -25.84 -7.36
N GLY A 110 7.27 -26.49 -6.41
CA GLY A 110 7.87 -27.48 -5.51
C GLY A 110 7.92 -28.92 -6.04
N PRO A 111 8.41 -29.87 -5.22
CA PRO A 111 8.96 -29.67 -3.87
C PRO A 111 10.42 -29.17 -3.92
N LYS A 112 10.71 -28.02 -3.28
CA LYS A 112 12.04 -27.39 -3.23
C LYS A 112 12.20 -26.62 -1.91
N ILE A 113 13.44 -26.41 -1.47
CA ILE A 113 13.81 -25.50 -0.37
C ILE A 113 14.43 -24.25 -1.01
N VAL A 114 14.01 -23.07 -0.58
CA VAL A 114 14.54 -21.78 -1.07
C VAL A 114 15.09 -21.01 0.13
N VAL A 115 16.36 -20.60 0.03
CA VAL A 115 17.01 -19.70 0.99
C VAL A 115 17.10 -18.34 0.32
N VAL A 116 16.70 -17.29 1.03
CA VAL A 116 16.62 -15.91 0.50
C VAL A 116 17.34 -14.94 1.43
N GLY A 117 17.87 -13.85 0.88
CA GLY A 117 18.38 -12.72 1.64
C GLY A 117 17.26 -11.79 2.13
N ASP A 118 17.64 -10.79 2.94
CA ASP A 118 16.70 -9.78 3.46
C ASP A 118 16.16 -8.84 2.36
N ASP A 119 16.87 -8.76 1.23
CA ASP A 119 16.57 -7.99 0.03
C ASP A 119 15.64 -8.72 -0.95
N VAL A 120 15.08 -9.87 -0.55
CA VAL A 120 14.16 -10.66 -1.37
C VAL A 120 12.80 -10.77 -0.68
N SER A 121 11.74 -10.28 -1.31
CA SER A 121 10.37 -10.49 -0.83
C SER A 121 9.81 -11.84 -1.29
N VAL A 122 9.37 -12.64 -0.31
CA VAL A 122 8.79 -13.96 -0.53
C VAL A 122 7.28 -13.84 -0.51
N LEU A 123 6.66 -14.19 -1.63
CA LEU A 123 5.23 -14.23 -1.81
C LEU A 123 4.75 -15.68 -1.86
N LYS A 124 3.63 -15.97 -1.18
CA LYS A 124 2.99 -17.27 -1.16
C LYS A 124 1.59 -17.13 -1.73
N LYS A 125 1.28 -17.85 -2.81
CA LYS A 125 -0.10 -17.94 -3.33
C LYS A 125 -1.02 -18.43 -2.23
N GLU A 126 -2.14 -17.74 -2.03
CA GLU A 126 -3.20 -18.27 -1.19
C GLU A 126 -3.63 -19.63 -1.76
N LYS A 127 -3.84 -20.63 -0.89
CA LYS A 127 -4.50 -21.84 -1.36
C LYS A 127 -5.86 -21.40 -1.86
N ALA A 128 -6.21 -21.72 -3.10
CA ALA A 128 -7.60 -21.60 -3.55
C ALA A 128 -8.45 -22.40 -2.55
N GLU A 129 -9.11 -21.71 -1.63
CA GLU A 129 -10.17 -22.31 -0.84
C GLU A 129 -11.24 -22.68 -1.85
N ASN A 130 -11.45 -23.99 -2.03
CA ASN A 130 -12.59 -24.52 -2.76
C ASN A 130 -13.86 -23.92 -2.14
N ARG A 131 -14.42 -22.89 -2.78
CA ARG A 131 -15.81 -22.49 -2.61
C ARG A 131 -16.72 -23.54 -3.23
#